data_AF-W2J5U9-F1
#
_entry.id   AF-W2J5U9-F1
#
_cell.length_a   1.000
_cell.length_b   1.000
_cell.length_c   1.000
_cell.angle_alpha   90.00
_cell.angle_beta   90.00
_cell.angle_gamma   90.00
#
_symmetry.space_group_name_H-M   'P 1'
#
loop_
_entity.id
_entity.type
_entity.pdbx_description
1 polymer ?
#
loop_
_entity_poly.entity_id
_entity_poly.type
_entity_poly.pdbx_seq_one_letter_code
_entity_poly.pdbx_strand_id
1 'polypeptide(L)'
;MHPASFMHLCEDLSPLNKIQRAEKEVKEEWDKYKRSRKKREVQPCSLRCTFVLEPMIASFNDIKITPDLAETMQTLTRDNTWFSHVSLWFRLSRELEANEHRSRKVVGQLMSSVFGDTRRGYELANSRYIREIDDTLPLQLGTVNLECDTSMTATNFEAMCSAMVVNQSTKKLSMLLEMDPEEPATSQLWWKWLAYALFSKRARACSALESLALVRVGSMSVADVEAFASILASDHPEEVLFGCSRGILNDRDATIKAGALIHNKLNNRGQPPRGSHTLSFQTPIISARIFGDDGSSEWVNVLVPGYGRCYVQRTDLTRHDTFAVSCHGVTDLKIEFERDADSISDGLPNLLAAIGSSLKSLTIDISGIDMDVNAIVRNCPDLEELSLGGGDMMDVRFNFSVYHAKNLPIPDLTLDWDDIVALANTLVIADSPVAKCVRRLRVHLIDQWAAWGVIVADRNNRPAFQAGLRALLDMLAVNKYLEYLDVVVPFGHFIYLEDFRRHHMEPINRSHTLSMDTKIAFLSAITRRSKLPEQKIQKRISTRSAHATRPLSELNQNVISAIFAFAAPRVLRQVYIRDPPQDRWGNRK
;
A
#
# COMPACT_ATOMS: atom_id res chain seq x y z
N MET A 1 -3.30 20.18 42.19
CA MET A 1 -2.53 20.60 41.00
C MET A 1 -3.52 20.69 39.86
N HIS A 2 -3.75 21.89 39.32
CA HIS A 2 -4.84 22.19 38.39
C HIS A 2 -4.70 21.46 37.04
N PRO A 3 -5.80 20.95 36.46
CA PRO A 3 -5.83 20.48 35.08
C PRO A 3 -6.11 21.68 34.17
N ALA A 4 -5.07 22.42 33.81
CA ALA A 4 -5.14 23.52 32.85
C ALA A 4 -3.79 23.65 32.13
N SER A 5 -3.59 22.89 31.04
CA SER A 5 -2.57 23.22 30.01
C SER A 5 -2.59 22.36 28.72
N PHE A 6 -3.50 21.39 28.52
CA PHE A 6 -3.49 20.54 27.32
C PHE A 6 -4.34 21.08 26.14
N MET A 7 -4.62 22.39 26.08
CA MET A 7 -5.50 23.01 25.07
C MET A 7 -4.76 23.88 24.03
N HIS A 8 -3.44 23.81 23.96
CA HIS A 8 -2.66 24.43 22.87
C HIS A 8 -1.54 23.48 22.43
N LEU A 9 -1.90 22.39 21.74
CA LEU A 9 -0.94 21.74 20.85
C LEU A 9 -0.65 22.74 19.73
N CYS A 10 0.60 23.16 19.65
CA CYS A 10 1.05 24.28 18.86
C CYS A 10 0.82 24.00 17.37
N GLU A 11 0.02 24.84 16.70
CA GLU A 11 -0.09 24.91 15.23
C GLU A 11 1.20 25.48 14.59
N ASP A 12 2.38 25.17 15.14
CA ASP A 12 3.66 25.66 14.63
C ASP A 12 4.20 24.73 13.53
N LEU A 13 4.02 25.16 12.29
CA LEU A 13 4.56 24.49 11.09
C LEU A 13 5.99 24.94 10.76
N SER A 14 6.60 25.84 11.55
CA SER A 14 7.98 26.32 11.34
C SER A 14 9.04 25.22 11.28
N PRO A 15 8.94 24.08 12.00
CA PRO A 15 9.91 23.00 11.90
C PRO A 15 10.02 22.43 10.48
N LEU A 16 8.90 22.28 9.75
CA LEU A 16 8.90 21.73 8.39
C LEU A 16 9.73 22.58 7.43
N ASN A 17 9.57 23.90 7.52
CA ASN A 17 10.33 24.87 6.72
C ASN A 17 11.81 24.91 7.10
N LYS A 18 12.17 24.61 8.35
CA LYS A 18 13.57 24.49 8.78
C LYS A 18 14.21 23.22 8.20
N ILE A 19 13.51 22.09 8.24
CA ILE A 19 14.01 20.82 7.67
C ILE A 19 14.19 20.96 6.16
N GLN A 20 13.22 21.54 5.45
CA GLN A 20 13.34 21.78 4.01
C GLN A 20 14.58 22.63 3.66
N ARG A 21 14.87 23.68 4.43
CA ARG A 21 16.07 24.50 4.23
C ARG A 21 17.34 23.70 4.47
N ALA A 22 17.37 22.89 5.53
CA ALA A 22 18.49 22.01 5.82
C ALA A 22 18.73 20.99 4.68
N GLU A 23 17.68 20.42 4.08
CA GLU A 23 17.82 19.54 2.90
C GLU A 23 18.49 20.26 1.72
N LYS A 24 18.07 21.50 1.44
CA LYS A 24 18.67 22.32 0.37
C LYS A 24 20.14 22.63 0.66
N GLU A 25 20.48 23.00 1.89
CA GLU A 25 21.87 23.27 2.31
C GLU A 25 22.75 22.02 2.17
N VAL A 26 22.29 20.86 2.64
CA VAL A 26 23.01 19.58 2.51
C VAL A 26 23.22 19.21 1.03
N LYS A 27 22.24 19.46 0.15
CA LYS A 27 22.39 19.28 -1.30
C LYS A 27 23.55 20.08 -1.85
N GLU A 28 23.58 21.37 -1.52
CA GLU A 28 24.58 22.30 -2.01
C GLU A 28 25.98 21.94 -1.52
N GLU A 29 26.13 21.56 -0.26
CA GLU A 29 27.40 21.08 0.30
C GLU A 29 27.88 19.82 -0.42
N TRP A 30 26.99 18.85 -0.67
CA TRP A 30 27.33 17.64 -1.43
C TRP A 30 27.75 17.94 -2.86
N ASP A 31 27.09 18.88 -3.53
CA ASP A 31 27.42 19.24 -4.90
C ASP A 31 28.71 20.05 -4.97
N LYS A 32 28.98 20.95 -4.01
CA LYS A 32 30.28 21.62 -3.84
C LYS A 32 31.39 20.58 -3.61
N TYR A 33 31.17 19.62 -2.71
CA TYR A 33 32.11 18.54 -2.45
C TYR A 33 32.40 17.71 -3.71
N LYS A 34 31.38 17.29 -4.47
CA LYS A 34 31.55 16.55 -5.74
C LYS A 34 32.32 17.35 -6.78
N ARG A 35 32.02 18.65 -6.94
CA ARG A 35 32.72 19.54 -7.89
C ARG A 35 34.17 19.81 -7.49
N SER A 36 34.46 19.90 -6.20
CA SER A 36 35.82 20.12 -5.68
C SER A 36 36.77 18.92 -5.89
N ARG A 37 36.25 17.78 -6.35
CA ARG A 37 36.99 16.52 -6.41
C ARG A 37 38.01 16.50 -7.56
N LYS A 38 39.21 17.01 -7.30
CA LYS A 38 40.43 16.26 -7.67
C LYS A 38 40.32 14.90 -6.97
N LYS A 39 40.40 13.78 -7.69
CA LYS A 39 40.29 12.41 -7.15
C LYS A 39 41.23 12.18 -5.95
N ARG A 40 40.83 12.50 -4.72
CA ARG A 40 41.42 11.88 -3.53
C ARG A 40 40.84 10.48 -3.45
N GLU A 41 41.58 9.54 -4.02
CA GLU A 41 41.38 8.11 -3.79
C GLU A 41 41.42 7.87 -2.29
N VAL A 42 40.42 7.14 -1.78
CA VAL A 42 40.47 6.68 -0.39
C VAL A 42 41.58 5.64 -0.37
N GLN A 43 42.55 5.78 0.54
CA GLN A 43 43.57 4.75 0.67
C GLN A 43 42.92 3.40 0.95
N PRO A 44 43.46 2.30 0.40
CA PRO A 44 43.00 0.95 0.74
C PRO A 44 42.89 0.79 2.27
N CYS A 45 41.82 0.14 2.73
CA CYS A 45 41.54 -0.08 4.16
C CYS A 45 41.15 1.17 4.99
N SER A 46 40.91 2.33 4.37
CA SER A 46 40.33 3.50 5.06
C SER A 46 38.82 3.59 4.87
N LEU A 47 38.08 3.90 5.94
CA LEU A 47 36.64 4.11 5.88
C LEU A 47 36.31 5.53 5.38
N ARG A 48 35.31 5.62 4.51
CA ARG A 48 34.64 6.89 4.19
C ARG A 48 33.19 6.80 4.63
N CYS A 49 32.85 7.55 5.67
CA CYS A 49 31.45 7.71 6.09
C CYS A 49 30.79 8.80 5.24
N THR A 50 29.55 8.57 4.84
CA THR A 50 28.71 9.53 4.13
C THR A 50 27.41 9.59 4.92
N PHE A 51 27.06 10.77 5.44
CA PHE A 51 25.77 11.00 6.06
C PHE A 51 24.81 11.52 5.01
N VAL A 52 23.61 10.95 4.97
CA VAL A 52 22.53 11.36 4.07
C VAL A 52 21.28 11.55 4.90
N LEU A 53 20.51 12.57 4.56
CA LEU A 53 19.17 12.77 5.10
C LEU A 53 18.22 11.85 4.33
N GLU A 54 17.41 11.10 5.07
CA GLU A 54 16.29 10.33 4.53
C GLU A 54 15.06 11.23 4.31
N PRO A 55 14.08 10.83 3.47
CA PRO A 55 12.88 11.62 3.25
C PRO A 55 12.11 11.91 4.55
N MET A 56 11.43 13.05 4.58
CA MET A 56 10.71 13.52 5.77
C MET A 56 9.56 12.60 6.17
N ILE A 57 9.35 12.43 7.48
CA ILE A 57 8.11 11.86 8.04
C ILE A 57 7.34 13.01 8.66
N ALA A 58 6.12 13.26 8.17
CA ALA A 58 5.23 14.28 8.69
C ALA A 58 3.94 13.64 9.20
N SER A 59 3.60 13.88 10.46
CA SER A 59 2.32 13.45 11.04
C SER A 59 1.58 14.66 11.60
N PHE A 60 0.33 14.81 11.15
CA PHE A 60 -0.56 15.90 11.52
C PHE A 60 -1.80 15.37 12.27
N ASN A 61 -1.71 14.17 12.85
CA ASN A 61 -2.87 13.51 13.48
C ASN A 61 -3.47 14.27 14.67
N ASP A 62 -2.72 15.18 15.28
CA ASP A 62 -3.23 16.03 16.38
C ASP A 62 -3.55 17.47 15.95
N ILE A 63 -3.46 17.76 14.65
CA ILE A 63 -3.58 19.11 14.09
C ILE A 63 -4.79 19.18 13.18
N LYS A 64 -5.63 20.20 13.40
CA LYS A 64 -6.77 20.47 12.53
C LYS A 64 -6.30 21.03 11.19
N ILE A 65 -7.05 20.74 10.14
CA ILE A 65 -6.84 21.36 8.83
C ILE A 65 -7.09 22.86 8.95
N THR A 66 -6.05 23.63 8.64
CA THR A 66 -6.03 25.11 8.61
C THR A 66 -5.54 25.59 7.23
N PRO A 67 -5.82 26.86 6.88
CA PRO A 67 -5.22 27.47 5.67
C PRO A 67 -3.69 27.36 5.65
N ASP A 68 -3.04 27.57 6.80
CA ASP A 68 -1.58 27.56 6.95
C ASP A 68 -0.99 26.16 6.66
N LEU A 69 -1.68 25.09 7.07
CA LEU A 69 -1.31 23.72 6.74
C LEU A 69 -1.38 23.48 5.22
N ALA A 70 -2.47 23.91 4.59
CA ALA A 70 -2.65 23.75 3.15
C ALA A 70 -1.59 24.55 2.35
N GLU A 71 -1.26 25.76 2.78
CA GLU A 71 -0.20 26.58 2.16
C GLU A 71 1.20 25.98 2.37
N THR A 72 1.47 25.47 3.56
CA THR A 72 2.74 24.81 3.88
C THR A 72 2.92 23.57 3.03
N MET A 73 1.92 22.69 2.97
CA MET A 73 1.99 21.47 2.15
C MET A 73 2.13 21.79 0.66
N GLN A 74 1.39 22.79 0.15
CA GLN A 74 1.54 23.23 -1.23
C GLN A 74 2.97 23.71 -1.52
N THR A 75 3.55 24.51 -0.61
CA THR A 75 4.91 25.03 -0.75
C THR A 75 5.94 23.91 -0.71
N LEU A 76 5.87 22.99 0.26
CA LEU A 76 6.80 21.87 0.39
C LEU A 76 6.75 20.96 -0.84
N THR A 77 5.54 20.65 -1.33
CA THR A 77 5.34 19.84 -2.54
C THR A 77 5.89 20.56 -3.78
N ARG A 78 5.60 21.85 -3.96
CA ARG A 78 6.08 22.66 -5.09
C ARG A 78 7.60 22.75 -5.13
N ASP A 79 8.22 22.93 -3.97
CA ASP A 79 9.67 23.03 -3.79
C ASP A 79 10.38 21.66 -3.80
N ASN A 80 9.66 20.61 -4.19
CA ASN A 80 10.16 19.25 -4.34
C ASN A 80 10.81 18.68 -3.07
N THR A 81 10.17 18.92 -1.93
CA THR A 81 10.45 18.24 -0.66
C THR A 81 9.90 16.82 -0.76
N TRP A 82 10.64 15.83 -0.26
CA TRP A 82 10.26 14.41 -0.35
C TRP A 82 9.90 13.87 1.03
N PHE A 83 8.89 13.02 1.05
CA PHE A 83 8.37 12.42 2.27
C PHE A 83 8.38 10.90 2.14
N SER A 84 8.79 10.20 3.19
CA SER A 84 8.58 8.75 3.27
C SER A 84 7.18 8.45 3.79
N HIS A 85 6.62 9.35 4.61
CA HIS A 85 5.30 9.19 5.20
C HIS A 85 4.64 10.55 5.49
N VAL A 86 3.35 10.68 5.15
CA VAL A 86 2.49 11.82 5.48
C VAL A 86 1.21 11.28 6.11
N SER A 87 0.89 11.70 7.34
CA SER A 87 -0.36 11.34 8.02
C SER A 87 -1.21 12.57 8.30
N LEU A 88 -2.49 12.52 7.95
CA LEU A 88 -3.44 13.63 8.08
C LEU A 88 -4.72 13.14 8.76
N TRP A 89 -5.11 13.78 9.87
CA TRP A 89 -6.47 13.63 10.41
C TRP A 89 -7.40 14.63 9.74
N PHE A 90 -8.47 14.15 9.11
CA PHE A 90 -9.41 14.99 8.39
C PHE A 90 -10.39 15.68 9.35
N ARG A 91 -9.86 16.60 10.17
CA ARG A 91 -10.65 17.41 11.09
C ARG A 91 -10.46 18.88 10.82
N LEU A 92 -11.54 19.59 10.52
CA LEU A 92 -11.48 21.00 10.18
C LEU A 92 -11.33 21.89 11.44
N SER A 93 -10.71 23.06 11.27
CA SER A 93 -10.81 24.14 12.26
C SER A 93 -12.23 24.72 12.29
N ARG A 94 -12.65 25.24 13.45
CA ARG A 94 -14.01 25.81 13.65
C ARG A 94 -14.35 26.91 12.62
N GLU A 95 -13.35 27.68 12.20
CA GLU A 95 -13.52 28.70 11.17
C GLU A 95 -13.88 28.11 9.79
N LEU A 96 -13.32 26.95 9.45
CA LEU A 96 -13.60 26.27 8.19
C LEU A 96 -14.94 25.53 8.26
N GLU A 97 -15.26 24.91 9.40
CA GLU A 97 -16.58 24.31 9.64
C GLU A 97 -17.72 25.33 9.45
N ALA A 98 -17.51 26.58 9.90
CA ALA A 98 -18.50 27.65 9.76
C ALA A 98 -18.59 28.26 8.35
N ASN A 99 -17.63 28.00 7.45
CA ASN A 99 -17.58 28.61 6.12
C ASN A 99 -17.25 27.58 5.03
N GLU A 100 -18.30 27.03 4.42
CA GLU A 100 -18.22 26.01 3.37
C GLU A 100 -17.29 26.43 2.20
N HIS A 101 -17.36 27.68 1.76
CA HIS A 101 -16.52 28.16 0.65
C HIS A 101 -15.03 28.16 1.04
N ARG A 102 -14.71 28.68 2.23
CA ARG A 102 -13.33 28.70 2.74
C ARG A 102 -12.83 27.27 2.99
N SER A 103 -13.67 26.39 3.54
CA SER A 103 -13.38 24.96 3.71
C SER A 103 -13.01 24.31 2.38
N ARG A 104 -13.89 24.42 1.37
CA ARG A 104 -13.65 23.84 0.03
C ARG A 104 -12.36 24.35 -0.60
N LYS A 105 -12.04 25.65 -0.44
CA LYS A 105 -10.79 26.21 -0.95
C LYS A 105 -9.56 25.59 -0.29
N VAL A 106 -9.56 25.50 1.04
CA VAL A 106 -8.44 25.00 1.84
C VAL A 106 -8.26 23.49 1.67
N VAL A 107 -9.35 22.72 1.80
CA VAL A 107 -9.36 21.27 1.59
C VAL A 107 -8.89 20.94 0.18
N GLY A 108 -9.41 21.63 -0.84
CA GLY A 108 -9.02 21.35 -2.20
C GLY A 108 -7.59 21.71 -2.53
N GLN A 109 -7.07 22.79 -1.94
CA GLN A 109 -5.65 23.12 -2.02
C GLN A 109 -4.77 22.04 -1.37
N LEU A 110 -5.16 21.56 -0.18
CA LEU A 110 -4.43 20.51 0.51
C LEU A 110 -4.44 19.20 -0.29
N MET A 111 -5.63 18.73 -0.71
CA MET A 111 -5.77 17.44 -1.39
C MET A 111 -5.14 17.44 -2.78
N SER A 112 -5.23 18.53 -3.54
CA SER A 112 -4.50 18.67 -4.81
C SER A 112 -2.98 18.75 -4.63
N SER A 113 -2.51 19.25 -3.48
CA SER A 113 -1.07 19.25 -3.15
C SER A 113 -0.58 17.87 -2.71
N VAL A 114 -1.42 17.11 -2.00
CA VAL A 114 -1.10 15.75 -1.56
C VAL A 114 -1.18 14.78 -2.72
N PHE A 115 -2.25 14.76 -3.50
CA PHE A 115 -2.48 13.82 -4.61
C PHE A 115 -2.25 14.46 -5.99
N GLY A 116 -1.23 15.32 -6.09
CA GLY A 116 -0.96 16.08 -7.30
C GLY A 116 -0.87 15.22 -8.55
N ASP A 117 -1.29 15.79 -9.68
CA ASP A 117 -1.38 15.12 -10.99
C ASP A 117 -0.07 15.13 -11.79
N THR A 118 0.96 15.78 -11.27
CA THR A 118 2.25 15.92 -11.92
C THR A 118 3.27 15.00 -11.29
N ARG A 119 3.69 13.97 -12.03
CA ARG A 119 4.73 13.04 -11.59
C ARG A 119 6.10 13.72 -11.58
N ARG A 120 6.71 13.85 -10.41
CA ARG A 120 8.08 14.36 -10.26
C ARG A 120 9.08 13.22 -10.23
N GLY A 121 10.13 13.33 -11.05
CA GLY A 121 11.22 12.35 -11.07
C GLY A 121 12.08 12.44 -9.81
N TYR A 122 12.56 11.29 -9.32
CA TYR A 122 13.47 11.19 -8.18
C TYR A 122 14.75 12.02 -8.34
N GLU A 123 15.21 12.20 -9.58
CA GLU A 123 16.39 13.02 -9.91
C GLU A 123 16.25 14.48 -9.47
N LEU A 124 15.03 14.98 -9.33
CA LEU A 124 14.76 16.34 -8.88
C LEU A 124 14.93 16.51 -7.36
N ALA A 125 15.00 15.41 -6.59
CA ALA A 125 15.01 15.41 -5.14
C ALA A 125 16.09 16.34 -4.55
N ASN A 126 15.80 16.91 -3.38
CA ASN A 126 16.74 17.79 -2.70
C ASN A 126 17.93 17.02 -2.11
N SER A 127 17.80 15.73 -1.77
CA SER A 127 18.90 14.92 -1.24
C SER A 127 19.08 13.62 -2.04
N ARG A 128 20.23 12.96 -1.85
CA ARG A 128 20.44 11.57 -2.28
C ARG A 128 19.94 10.65 -1.17
N TYR A 129 18.70 10.22 -1.27
CA TYR A 129 18.12 9.23 -0.35
C TYR A 129 18.72 7.84 -0.60
N ILE A 130 18.88 7.03 0.46
CA ILE A 130 19.34 5.66 0.29
C ILE A 130 18.24 4.88 -0.43
N ARG A 131 18.65 4.06 -1.40
CA ARG A 131 17.74 3.21 -2.16
C ARG A 131 17.87 1.77 -1.66
N GLU A 132 16.75 1.15 -1.32
CA GLU A 132 16.69 -0.31 -1.21
C GLU A 132 16.72 -0.91 -2.63
N ILE A 133 17.57 -1.91 -2.84
CA ILE A 133 18.01 -2.39 -4.16
C ILE A 133 16.86 -2.94 -5.03
N ASP A 134 15.72 -3.30 -4.42
CA ASP A 134 14.60 -4.01 -5.07
C ASP A 134 13.33 -3.18 -5.31
N ASP A 135 13.27 -1.92 -4.85
CA ASP A 135 12.03 -1.15 -4.95
C ASP A 135 11.91 -0.36 -6.28
N THR A 136 10.67 -0.32 -6.78
CA THR A 136 10.24 0.64 -7.80
C THR A 136 10.57 2.06 -7.34
N LEU A 137 10.91 2.97 -8.27
CA LEU A 137 11.30 4.34 -7.91
C LEU A 137 10.22 4.98 -7.01
N PRO A 138 10.58 5.47 -5.81
CA PRO A 138 9.62 6.09 -4.90
C PRO A 138 9.04 7.34 -5.55
N LEU A 139 7.78 7.64 -5.21
CA LEU A 139 7.17 8.92 -5.55
C LEU A 139 7.41 9.92 -4.41
N GLN A 140 7.09 11.19 -4.67
CA GLN A 140 7.41 12.30 -3.78
C GLN A 140 6.83 12.12 -2.37
N LEU A 141 5.65 11.53 -2.26
CA LEU A 141 5.01 11.15 -1.01
C LEU A 141 5.00 9.63 -0.92
N GLY A 142 5.82 9.04 -0.05
CA GLY A 142 5.97 7.59 0.08
C GLY A 142 4.66 6.89 0.43
N THR A 143 4.27 6.93 1.70
CA THR A 143 2.94 6.47 2.16
C THR A 143 2.13 7.66 2.66
N VAL A 144 0.89 7.78 2.20
CA VAL A 144 -0.08 8.76 2.71
C VAL A 144 -1.08 8.02 3.60
N ASN A 145 -1.29 8.50 4.82
CA ASN A 145 -2.32 8.02 5.74
C ASN A 145 -3.36 9.11 5.95
N LEU A 146 -4.64 8.77 5.77
CA LEU A 146 -5.78 9.66 5.94
C LEU A 146 -6.70 9.08 6.99
N GLU A 147 -7.07 9.88 7.99
CA GLU A 147 -8.07 9.49 8.97
C GLU A 147 -9.38 10.22 8.67
N CYS A 148 -10.39 9.47 8.19
CA CYS A 148 -11.70 9.96 7.81
C CYS A 148 -12.73 9.50 8.85
N ASP A 149 -13.26 10.44 9.62
CA ASP A 149 -14.30 10.20 10.62
C ASP A 149 -15.67 10.74 10.17
N THR A 150 -16.69 10.52 11.00
CA THR A 150 -18.08 10.93 10.75
C THR A 150 -18.26 12.46 10.63
N SER A 151 -17.28 13.27 11.04
CA SER A 151 -17.33 14.73 10.87
C SER A 151 -17.03 15.17 9.42
N MET A 152 -16.54 14.25 8.58
CA MET A 152 -16.23 14.54 7.19
C MET A 152 -17.48 14.69 6.33
N THR A 153 -17.71 15.90 5.82
CA THR A 153 -18.86 16.16 4.93
C THR A 153 -18.72 15.43 3.59
N ALA A 154 -19.87 15.09 2.99
CA ALA A 154 -19.96 14.55 1.63
C ALA A 154 -19.15 15.35 0.60
N THR A 155 -19.22 16.68 0.66
CA THR A 155 -18.52 17.59 -0.27
C THR A 155 -17.01 17.56 -0.11
N ASN A 156 -16.52 17.38 1.11
CA ASN A 156 -15.09 17.27 1.41
C ASN A 156 -14.55 15.88 1.00
N PHE A 157 -15.34 14.83 1.19
CA PHE A 157 -15.01 13.46 0.74
C PHE A 157 -14.92 13.40 -0.78
N GLU A 158 -15.90 13.96 -1.48
CA GLU A 158 -15.89 14.16 -2.92
C GLU A 158 -14.64 14.92 -3.40
N ALA A 159 -14.34 16.05 -2.75
CA ALA A 159 -13.18 16.88 -3.07
C ALA A 159 -11.87 16.08 -2.97
N MET A 160 -11.69 15.33 -1.88
CA MET A 160 -10.55 14.44 -1.68
C MET A 160 -10.46 13.35 -2.75
N CYS A 161 -11.55 12.60 -2.97
CA CYS A 161 -11.60 11.52 -3.96
C CYS A 161 -11.37 12.01 -5.39
N SER A 162 -11.82 13.23 -5.72
CA SER A 162 -11.55 13.85 -7.02
C SER A 162 -10.06 14.14 -7.26
N ALA A 163 -9.25 14.33 -6.22
CA ALA A 163 -7.80 14.44 -6.33
C ALA A 163 -7.14 13.06 -6.46
N MET A 164 -7.60 12.09 -5.67
CA MET A 164 -7.02 10.73 -5.64
C MET A 164 -7.10 9.99 -6.99
N VAL A 165 -8.15 10.24 -7.78
CA VAL A 165 -8.32 9.61 -9.10
C VAL A 165 -7.21 9.95 -10.11
N VAL A 166 -6.50 11.06 -9.90
CA VAL A 166 -5.38 11.54 -10.74
C VAL A 166 -4.05 11.57 -10.01
N ASN A 167 -3.95 10.86 -8.88
CA ASN A 167 -2.77 10.88 -8.01
C ASN A 167 -1.49 10.44 -8.75
N GLN A 168 -0.46 11.29 -8.76
CA GLN A 168 0.87 10.97 -9.28
C GLN A 168 1.99 11.17 -8.23
N SER A 169 1.61 11.33 -6.97
CA SER A 169 2.52 11.68 -5.88
C SER A 169 2.80 10.54 -4.90
N THR A 170 1.90 9.56 -4.78
CA THR A 170 2.04 8.38 -3.90
C THR A 170 1.67 7.06 -4.58
N LYS A 171 2.34 5.99 -4.16
CA LYS A 171 1.99 4.60 -4.53
C LYS A 171 1.23 3.87 -3.43
N LYS A 172 1.28 4.38 -2.20
CA LYS A 172 0.77 3.72 -1.00
C LYS A 172 -0.18 4.65 -0.25
N LEU A 173 -1.41 4.20 -0.07
CA LEU A 173 -2.46 4.91 0.65
C LEU A 173 -2.99 4.04 1.79
N SER A 174 -3.13 4.63 2.96
CA SER A 174 -3.86 4.09 4.09
C SER A 174 -5.01 5.01 4.43
N MET A 175 -6.21 4.48 4.63
CA MET A 175 -7.40 5.22 5.00
C MET A 175 -8.04 4.58 6.22
N LEU A 176 -8.17 5.35 7.29
CA LEU A 176 -9.05 5.04 8.41
C LEU A 176 -10.47 5.46 8.03
N LEU A 177 -11.43 4.52 8.04
CA LEU A 177 -12.80 4.77 7.57
C LEU A 177 -13.82 4.53 8.69
N GLU A 178 -13.87 5.45 9.66
CA GLU A 178 -14.81 5.42 10.79
C GLU A 178 -16.23 5.83 10.32
N MET A 179 -16.85 4.99 9.49
CA MET A 179 -18.22 5.19 9.01
C MET A 179 -19.21 4.84 10.13
N ASP A 180 -20.26 5.65 10.28
CA ASP A 180 -21.38 5.34 11.17
C ASP A 180 -22.27 4.25 10.51
N PRO A 181 -22.40 3.05 11.09
CA PRO A 181 -23.27 2.00 10.56
C PRO A 181 -24.74 2.41 10.49
N GLU A 182 -25.17 3.38 11.32
CA GLU A 182 -26.55 3.88 11.35
C GLU A 182 -26.86 4.89 10.23
N GLU A 183 -25.86 5.31 9.46
CA GLU A 183 -26.01 6.23 8.31
C GLU A 183 -25.71 5.55 6.95
N PRO A 184 -26.56 4.63 6.47
CA PRO A 184 -26.30 3.86 5.25
C PRO A 184 -26.21 4.73 3.99
N ALA A 185 -26.83 5.92 3.98
CA ALA A 185 -26.71 6.84 2.85
C ALA A 185 -25.29 7.44 2.76
N THR A 186 -24.67 7.72 3.90
CA THR A 186 -23.31 8.26 3.99
C THR A 186 -22.29 7.19 3.59
N SER A 187 -22.43 5.96 4.10
CA SER A 187 -21.56 4.83 3.73
C SER A 187 -21.62 4.53 2.22
N GLN A 188 -22.83 4.47 1.64
CA GLN A 188 -23.00 4.20 0.21
C GLN A 188 -22.35 5.28 -0.66
N LEU A 189 -22.45 6.55 -0.24
CA LEU A 189 -21.79 7.66 -0.91
C LEU A 189 -20.26 7.49 -0.87
N TRP A 190 -19.70 7.13 0.29
CA TRP A 190 -18.26 6.92 0.43
C TRP A 190 -17.80 5.77 -0.47
N TRP A 191 -18.50 4.65 -0.46
CA TRP A 191 -18.18 3.51 -1.31
C TRP A 191 -18.26 3.82 -2.81
N LYS A 192 -19.24 4.62 -3.28
CA LYS A 192 -19.26 5.12 -4.66
C LYS A 192 -18.01 5.93 -5.01
N TRP A 193 -17.63 6.85 -4.12
CA TRP A 193 -16.46 7.70 -4.34
C TRP A 193 -15.13 6.94 -4.28
N LEU A 194 -15.02 5.95 -3.38
CA LEU A 194 -13.86 5.05 -3.31
C LEU A 194 -13.75 4.20 -4.58
N ALA A 195 -14.86 3.67 -5.11
CA ALA A 195 -14.88 2.97 -6.39
C ALA A 195 -14.33 3.84 -7.51
N TYR A 196 -14.81 5.09 -7.59
CA TYR A 196 -14.37 6.04 -8.61
C TYR A 196 -12.89 6.39 -8.48
N ALA A 197 -12.46 6.76 -7.27
CA ALA A 197 -11.13 7.31 -7.03
C ALA A 197 -10.01 6.27 -7.08
N LEU A 198 -10.30 5.02 -6.73
CA LEU A 198 -9.28 3.99 -6.50
C LEU A 198 -9.31 2.88 -7.55
N PHE A 199 -10.49 2.58 -8.12
CA PHE A 199 -10.68 1.37 -8.93
C PHE A 199 -11.26 1.62 -10.33
N SER A 200 -11.78 2.81 -10.62
CA SER A 200 -12.38 3.11 -11.93
C SER A 200 -11.38 3.00 -13.09
N LYS A 201 -11.90 2.91 -14.32
CA LYS A 201 -11.08 2.96 -15.55
C LYS A 201 -10.16 4.20 -15.56
N ARG A 202 -10.64 5.33 -15.04
CA ARG A 202 -9.88 6.57 -14.94
C ARG A 202 -8.80 6.50 -13.87
N ALA A 203 -9.11 5.99 -12.68
CA ALA A 203 -8.10 5.78 -11.63
C ALA A 203 -6.96 4.90 -12.13
N ARG A 204 -7.27 3.79 -12.83
CA ARG A 204 -6.24 2.92 -13.41
C ARG A 204 -5.39 3.59 -14.49
N ALA A 205 -5.90 4.58 -15.20
CA ALA A 205 -5.17 5.31 -16.24
C ALA A 205 -4.38 6.52 -15.71
N CYS A 206 -4.85 7.13 -14.62
CA CYS A 206 -4.38 8.44 -14.17
C CYS A 206 -3.82 8.44 -12.74
N SER A 207 -3.95 7.36 -11.97
CA SER A 207 -3.42 7.24 -10.61
C SER A 207 -2.25 6.26 -10.55
N ALA A 208 -1.18 6.64 -9.86
CA ALA A 208 0.00 5.82 -9.61
C ALA A 208 -0.15 4.91 -8.37
N LEU A 209 -1.35 4.85 -7.80
CA LEU A 209 -1.63 4.05 -6.60
C LEU A 209 -1.54 2.55 -6.92
N GLU A 210 -0.78 1.82 -6.11
CA GLU A 210 -0.54 0.38 -6.25
C GLU A 210 -0.95 -0.38 -4.97
N SER A 211 -0.82 0.26 -3.80
CA SER A 211 -1.12 -0.35 -2.50
C SER A 211 -2.12 0.49 -1.70
N LEU A 212 -3.17 -0.18 -1.23
CA LEU A 212 -4.27 0.40 -0.47
C LEU A 212 -4.48 -0.35 0.84
N ALA A 213 -4.57 0.37 1.95
CA ALA A 213 -5.06 -0.15 3.22
C ALA A 213 -6.33 0.60 3.63
N LEU A 214 -7.41 -0.14 3.83
CA LEU A 214 -8.65 0.34 4.43
C LEU A 214 -8.68 -0.22 5.85
N VAL A 215 -8.70 0.67 6.84
CA VAL A 215 -8.52 0.32 8.25
C VAL A 215 -9.68 0.89 9.06
N ARG A 216 -10.10 0.17 10.11
CA ARG A 216 -11.27 0.49 10.94
C ARG A 216 -12.53 0.78 10.11
N VAL A 217 -12.78 -0.06 9.11
CA VAL A 217 -13.99 0.05 8.27
C VAL A 217 -15.21 -0.20 9.15
N GLY A 218 -16.02 0.84 9.37
CA GLY A 218 -17.25 0.75 10.17
C GLY A 218 -18.40 0.03 9.45
N SER A 219 -18.54 0.22 8.13
CA SER A 219 -19.64 -0.37 7.35
C SER A 219 -19.23 -0.76 5.92
N MET A 220 -19.55 -1.99 5.54
CA MET A 220 -19.44 -2.56 4.19
C MET A 220 -20.63 -3.52 3.97
N SER A 221 -21.81 -2.95 3.78
CA SER A 221 -23.02 -3.72 3.49
C SER A 221 -23.08 -4.23 2.04
N VAL A 222 -23.97 -5.18 1.76
CA VAL A 222 -24.30 -5.54 0.36
C VAL A 222 -24.71 -4.31 -0.47
N ALA A 223 -25.53 -3.41 0.11
CA ALA A 223 -25.98 -2.19 -0.58
C ALA A 223 -24.83 -1.20 -0.87
N ASP A 224 -23.87 -1.09 0.06
CA ASP A 224 -22.65 -0.31 -0.14
C ASP A 224 -21.84 -0.82 -1.33
N VAL A 225 -21.71 -2.14 -1.42
CA VAL A 225 -20.92 -2.78 -2.47
C VAL A 225 -21.67 -2.81 -3.81
N GLU A 226 -23.00 -2.88 -3.83
CA GLU A 226 -23.80 -2.64 -5.03
C GLU A 226 -23.59 -1.21 -5.55
N ALA A 227 -23.58 -0.23 -4.65
CA ALA A 227 -23.30 1.16 -4.97
C ALA A 227 -21.87 1.32 -5.53
N PHE A 228 -20.87 0.68 -4.92
CA PHE A 228 -19.50 0.59 -5.43
C PHE A 228 -19.43 -0.04 -6.83
N ALA A 229 -20.06 -1.21 -7.02
CA ALA A 229 -20.03 -1.95 -8.26
C ALA A 229 -20.72 -1.19 -9.41
N SER A 230 -21.79 -0.43 -9.11
CA SER A 230 -22.48 0.41 -10.09
C SER A 230 -21.55 1.45 -10.75
N ILE A 231 -20.56 1.96 -10.01
CA ILE A 231 -19.55 2.88 -10.52
C ILE A 231 -18.54 2.16 -11.42
N LEU A 232 -18.10 0.97 -11.04
CA LEU A 232 -17.13 0.19 -11.84
C LEU A 232 -17.72 -0.33 -13.14
N ALA A 233 -19.00 -0.70 -13.12
CA ALA A 233 -19.73 -1.18 -14.30
C ALA A 233 -20.12 -0.05 -15.27
N SER A 234 -20.19 1.19 -14.80
CA SER A 234 -20.60 2.33 -15.62
C SER A 234 -19.51 2.76 -16.62
N ASP A 235 -19.91 3.09 -17.85
CA ASP A 235 -19.06 3.79 -18.80
C ASP A 235 -18.95 5.30 -18.50
N HIS A 236 -19.86 5.81 -17.65
CA HIS A 236 -20.02 7.23 -17.30
C HIS A 236 -20.11 7.40 -15.78
N PRO A 237 -19.06 7.00 -15.03
CA PRO A 237 -19.11 6.96 -13.58
C PRO A 237 -19.33 8.35 -12.96
N GLU A 238 -18.84 9.42 -13.57
CA GLU A 238 -19.07 10.79 -13.08
C GLU A 238 -20.56 11.16 -13.07
N GLU A 239 -21.32 10.76 -14.09
CA GLU A 239 -22.76 11.04 -14.12
C GLU A 239 -23.53 10.23 -13.07
N VAL A 240 -23.11 8.98 -12.82
CA VAL A 240 -23.70 8.12 -11.77
C VAL A 240 -23.41 8.67 -10.38
N LEU A 241 -22.19 9.18 -10.13
CA LEU A 241 -21.82 9.81 -8.86
C LEU A 241 -22.75 10.98 -8.52
N PHE A 242 -23.13 11.76 -9.53
CA PHE A 242 -23.93 12.97 -9.35
C PHE A 242 -25.41 12.83 -9.71
N GLY A 243 -25.87 11.62 -10.04
CA GLY A 243 -27.24 11.36 -10.48
C GLY A 243 -27.66 12.20 -11.69
N CYS A 244 -26.71 12.52 -12.58
CA CYS A 244 -26.95 13.38 -13.74
C CYS A 244 -27.46 12.57 -14.93
N SER A 245 -28.27 13.20 -15.78
CA SER A 245 -28.64 12.64 -17.07
C SER A 245 -27.42 12.53 -18.00
N ARG A 246 -27.42 11.51 -18.86
CA ARG A 246 -26.40 11.30 -19.88
C ARG A 246 -26.22 12.54 -20.76
N GLY A 247 -24.98 13.03 -20.85
CA GLY A 247 -24.59 14.08 -21.79
C GLY A 247 -24.69 13.63 -23.26
N ILE A 248 -24.78 14.59 -24.18
CA ILE A 248 -24.73 14.30 -25.63
C ILE A 248 -23.28 13.97 -26.04
N LEU A 249 -22.31 14.65 -25.41
CA LEU A 249 -20.90 14.41 -25.64
C LEU A 249 -20.35 13.40 -24.61
N ASN A 250 -19.42 12.57 -25.07
CA ASN A 250 -18.72 11.64 -24.19
C ASN A 250 -17.84 12.38 -23.18
N ASP A 251 -17.64 11.75 -22.02
CA ASP A 251 -16.79 12.29 -20.97
C ASP A 251 -15.33 12.35 -21.45
N ARG A 252 -14.66 13.46 -21.15
CA ARG A 252 -13.31 13.76 -21.67
C ARG A 252 -12.49 14.48 -20.62
N ASP A 253 -11.19 14.22 -20.64
CA ASP A 253 -10.28 15.03 -19.85
C ASP A 253 -10.09 16.40 -20.52
N ALA A 254 -9.85 17.40 -19.69
CA ALA A 254 -9.69 18.77 -20.13
C ALA A 254 -8.72 19.51 -19.23
N THR A 255 -8.04 20.47 -19.85
CA THR A 255 -7.30 21.49 -19.13
C THR A 255 -8.18 22.72 -18.95
N ILE A 256 -8.30 23.18 -17.71
CA ILE A 256 -8.91 24.47 -17.36
C ILE A 256 -7.84 25.54 -17.52
N LYS A 257 -8.13 26.58 -18.31
CA LYS A 257 -7.20 27.69 -18.54
C LYS A 257 -6.88 28.44 -17.25
N ALA A 258 -5.65 28.94 -17.17
CA ALA A 258 -5.26 29.88 -16.12
C ALA A 258 -6.19 31.10 -16.12
N GLY A 259 -6.59 31.54 -14.93
CA GLY A 259 -7.51 32.67 -14.73
C GLY A 259 -8.99 32.34 -14.90
N ALA A 260 -9.35 31.15 -15.39
CA ALA A 260 -10.75 30.77 -15.60
C ALA A 260 -11.56 30.85 -14.30
N LEU A 261 -12.84 31.22 -14.42
CA LEU A 261 -13.77 31.29 -13.30
C LEU A 261 -14.42 29.93 -13.07
N ILE A 262 -14.23 29.40 -11.86
CA ILE A 262 -14.76 28.10 -11.45
C ILE A 262 -15.84 28.34 -10.40
N HIS A 263 -17.05 27.87 -10.70
CA HIS A 263 -18.20 27.96 -9.80
C HIS A 263 -18.52 26.60 -9.19
N ASN A 264 -19.05 26.62 -7.97
CA ASN A 264 -19.39 25.42 -7.23
C ASN A 264 -20.86 25.00 -7.34
N LYS A 265 -21.73 25.91 -7.79
CA LYS A 265 -23.16 25.68 -8.00
C LYS A 265 -23.70 26.65 -9.03
N LEU A 266 -24.75 26.22 -9.72
CA LEU A 266 -25.57 27.06 -10.58
C LEU A 266 -26.94 27.25 -9.94
N ASN A 267 -27.64 28.32 -10.33
CA ASN A 267 -29.04 28.51 -9.98
C ASN A 267 -29.97 27.71 -10.91
N ASN A 268 -31.27 27.74 -10.65
CA ASN A 268 -32.28 27.02 -11.45
C ASN A 268 -32.36 27.47 -12.92
N ARG A 269 -31.70 28.58 -13.30
CA ARG A 269 -31.61 29.07 -14.68
C ARG A 269 -30.30 28.64 -15.36
N GLY A 270 -29.51 27.76 -14.74
CA GLY A 270 -28.20 27.33 -15.26
C GLY A 270 -27.14 28.43 -15.22
N GLN A 271 -27.30 29.45 -14.37
CA GLN A 271 -26.40 30.59 -14.29
C GLN A 271 -25.75 30.67 -12.89
N PRO A 272 -24.53 31.22 -12.77
CA PRO A 272 -23.92 31.47 -11.47
C PRO A 272 -24.82 32.34 -10.57
N PRO A 273 -25.03 31.98 -9.29
CA PRO A 273 -25.76 32.83 -8.36
C PRO A 273 -25.05 34.19 -8.18
N ARG A 274 -25.84 35.28 -8.05
CA ARG A 274 -25.29 36.61 -7.76
C ARG A 274 -24.57 36.61 -6.40
N GLY A 275 -23.34 37.13 -6.37
CA GLY A 275 -22.51 37.12 -5.16
C GLY A 275 -21.95 35.75 -4.79
N SER A 276 -22.05 34.74 -5.67
CA SER A 276 -21.37 33.47 -5.46
C SER A 276 -19.86 33.65 -5.51
N HIS A 277 -19.17 33.00 -4.58
CA HIS A 277 -17.72 33.01 -4.53
C HIS A 277 -17.17 32.13 -5.66
N THR A 278 -16.16 32.65 -6.36
CA THR A 278 -15.48 31.97 -7.46
C THR A 278 -14.09 31.50 -7.05
N LEU A 279 -13.65 30.39 -7.64
CA LEU A 279 -12.25 29.98 -7.61
C LEU A 279 -11.60 30.38 -8.94
N SER A 280 -10.34 30.79 -8.88
CA SER A 280 -9.50 31.08 -10.04
C SER A 280 -8.05 30.83 -9.67
N PHE A 281 -7.29 30.27 -10.61
CA PHE A 281 -5.91 29.85 -10.40
C PHE A 281 -5.02 30.46 -11.47
N GLN A 282 -3.82 30.90 -11.09
CA GLN A 282 -2.85 31.50 -12.01
C GLN A 282 -2.17 30.45 -12.91
N THR A 283 -2.25 29.19 -12.52
CA THR A 283 -1.75 28.04 -13.30
C THR A 283 -2.92 27.25 -13.87
N PRO A 284 -2.80 26.70 -15.08
CA PRO A 284 -3.82 25.83 -15.64
C PRO A 284 -3.97 24.55 -14.81
N ILE A 285 -5.18 23.98 -14.78
CA ILE A 285 -5.46 22.68 -14.15
C ILE A 285 -5.59 21.65 -15.27
N ILE A 286 -4.63 20.73 -15.37
CA ILE A 286 -4.48 19.85 -16.55
C ILE A 286 -5.31 18.56 -16.51
N SER A 287 -5.73 18.11 -15.32
CA SER A 287 -6.37 16.80 -15.13
C SER A 287 -7.86 16.88 -14.80
N ALA A 288 -8.54 17.95 -15.24
CA ALA A 288 -9.97 18.11 -15.02
C ALA A 288 -10.77 17.16 -15.93
N ARG A 289 -12.02 16.86 -15.54
CA ARG A 289 -12.90 15.95 -16.30
C ARG A 289 -14.22 16.58 -16.62
N ILE A 290 -14.54 16.65 -17.89
CA ILE A 290 -15.85 17.05 -18.39
C ILE A 290 -16.77 15.83 -18.36
N PHE A 291 -17.99 16.00 -17.87
CA PHE A 291 -19.04 14.99 -17.87
C PHE A 291 -20.43 15.64 -18.05
N GLY A 292 -21.44 14.89 -18.50
CA GLY A 292 -22.80 15.42 -18.66
C GLY A 292 -22.88 16.63 -19.60
N ASP A 293 -22.00 16.71 -20.61
CA ASP A 293 -21.92 17.84 -21.54
C ASP A 293 -22.98 17.66 -22.65
N ASP A 294 -23.93 18.59 -22.71
CA ASP A 294 -24.99 18.64 -23.72
C ASP A 294 -24.52 19.21 -25.07
N GLY A 295 -23.25 19.61 -25.18
CA GLY A 295 -22.65 20.20 -26.37
C GLY A 295 -23.05 21.65 -26.66
N SER A 296 -23.98 22.25 -25.90
CA SER A 296 -24.54 23.57 -26.22
C SER A 296 -24.53 24.56 -25.05
N SER A 297 -24.62 24.08 -23.81
CA SER A 297 -24.58 24.91 -22.60
C SER A 297 -23.26 25.67 -22.50
N GLU A 298 -23.35 26.92 -22.07
CA GLU A 298 -22.21 27.79 -21.79
C GLU A 298 -21.38 27.25 -20.62
N TRP A 299 -22.06 26.83 -19.55
CA TRP A 299 -21.47 26.27 -18.34
C TRP A 299 -21.51 24.74 -18.41
N VAL A 300 -20.35 24.12 -18.23
CA VAL A 300 -20.19 22.66 -18.35
C VAL A 300 -19.84 22.09 -16.98
N ASN A 301 -20.36 20.90 -16.65
CA ASN A 301 -19.93 20.18 -15.45
C ASN A 301 -18.48 19.71 -15.60
N VAL A 302 -17.67 20.03 -14.61
CA VAL A 302 -16.27 19.64 -14.56
C VAL A 302 -15.94 19.10 -13.18
N LEU A 303 -15.39 17.89 -13.12
CA LEU A 303 -14.77 17.38 -11.90
C LEU A 303 -13.34 17.92 -11.83
N VAL A 304 -13.09 18.78 -10.85
CA VAL A 304 -11.80 19.45 -10.65
C VAL A 304 -11.05 18.74 -9.52
N PRO A 305 -9.83 18.22 -9.76
CA PRO A 305 -9.05 17.53 -8.74
C PRO A 305 -8.88 18.35 -7.46
N GLY A 306 -9.32 17.80 -6.33
CA GLY A 306 -9.30 18.45 -5.02
C GLY A 306 -10.54 19.29 -4.73
N TYR A 307 -11.35 19.67 -5.73
CA TYR A 307 -12.47 20.60 -5.53
C TYR A 307 -13.84 19.96 -5.79
N GLY A 308 -13.87 18.75 -6.35
CA GLY A 308 -15.10 18.04 -6.69
C GLY A 308 -15.79 18.64 -7.92
N ARG A 309 -17.12 18.53 -7.97
CA ARG A 309 -17.97 19.05 -9.03
C ARG A 309 -17.97 20.57 -9.03
N CYS A 310 -17.59 21.09 -10.18
CA CYS A 310 -17.59 22.51 -10.47
C CYS A 310 -18.25 22.77 -11.83
N TYR A 311 -18.45 24.05 -12.12
CA TYR A 311 -18.94 24.57 -13.37
C TYR A 311 -17.93 25.56 -13.94
N VAL A 312 -17.58 25.36 -15.21
CA VAL A 312 -16.61 26.19 -15.93
C VAL A 312 -17.19 26.56 -17.29
N GLN A 313 -16.87 27.74 -17.79
CA GLN A 313 -17.29 28.12 -19.14
C GLN A 313 -16.63 27.22 -20.19
N ARG A 314 -17.41 26.81 -21.19
CA ARG A 314 -16.94 25.96 -22.31
C ARG A 314 -15.71 26.53 -23.01
N THR A 315 -15.64 27.85 -23.15
CA THR A 315 -14.54 28.58 -23.79
C THR A 315 -13.24 28.53 -23.01
N ASP A 316 -13.30 28.22 -21.70
CA ASP A 316 -12.15 28.14 -20.81
C ASP A 316 -11.60 26.71 -20.66
N LEU A 317 -12.14 25.76 -21.43
CA LEU A 317 -11.74 24.37 -21.43
C LEU A 317 -11.04 23.99 -22.73
N THR A 318 -9.85 23.42 -22.62
CA THR A 318 -9.16 22.77 -23.74
C THR A 318 -9.23 21.26 -23.55
N ARG A 319 -10.02 20.60 -24.41
CA ARG A 319 -10.28 19.16 -24.36
C ARG A 319 -9.08 18.38 -24.88
N HIS A 320 -8.80 17.24 -24.29
CA HIS A 320 -7.82 16.30 -24.78
C HIS A 320 -8.27 14.86 -24.52
N ASP A 321 -7.67 13.92 -25.24
CA ASP A 321 -7.83 12.51 -24.91
C ASP A 321 -7.15 12.21 -23.58
N THR A 322 -7.65 11.19 -22.88
CA THR A 322 -7.12 10.79 -21.57
C THR A 322 -5.66 10.39 -21.73
N PHE A 323 -4.77 11.11 -21.05
CA PHE A 323 -3.35 10.78 -20.96
C PHE A 323 -3.22 9.51 -20.13
N ALA A 324 -3.16 8.35 -20.79
CA ALA A 324 -2.86 7.10 -20.13
C ALA A 324 -1.40 7.14 -19.68
N VAL A 325 -1.18 7.44 -18.39
CA VAL A 325 0.07 7.06 -17.74
C VAL A 325 -0.01 5.54 -17.60
N SER A 326 1.05 4.81 -17.93
CA SER A 326 1.08 3.34 -17.78
C SER A 326 1.04 2.97 -16.29
N CYS A 327 -0.16 3.01 -15.71
CA CYS A 327 -0.46 2.67 -14.34
C CYS A 327 -1.21 1.34 -14.30
N HIS A 328 -0.90 0.51 -13.30
CA HIS A 328 -1.47 -0.83 -13.18
C HIS A 328 -2.71 -0.88 -12.27
N GLY A 329 -2.95 0.19 -11.50
CA GLY A 329 -3.98 0.24 -10.47
C GLY A 329 -3.56 -0.46 -9.17
N VAL A 330 -4.50 -0.56 -8.24
CA VAL A 330 -4.31 -1.21 -6.94
C VAL A 330 -4.12 -2.72 -7.14
N THR A 331 -2.97 -3.25 -6.73
CA THR A 331 -2.65 -4.68 -6.73
C THR A 331 -2.50 -5.26 -5.33
N ASP A 332 -2.30 -4.40 -4.33
CA ASP A 332 -2.08 -4.78 -2.95
C ASP A 332 -3.15 -4.15 -2.07
N LEU A 333 -4.00 -4.96 -1.44
CA LEU A 333 -5.13 -4.52 -0.64
C LEU A 333 -5.06 -5.06 0.78
N LYS A 334 -5.19 -4.17 1.77
CA LYS A 334 -5.46 -4.53 3.17
C LYS A 334 -6.86 -4.03 3.56
N ILE A 335 -7.65 -4.86 4.22
CA ILE A 335 -8.94 -4.51 4.81
C ILE A 335 -8.93 -4.92 6.28
N GLU A 336 -9.30 -3.98 7.15
CA GLU A 336 -9.45 -4.18 8.58
C GLU A 336 -10.74 -3.49 9.04
N PHE A 337 -11.62 -4.25 9.70
CA PHE A 337 -12.91 -3.77 10.20
C PHE A 337 -12.78 -3.20 11.62
N GLU A 338 -13.71 -2.32 12.00
CA GLU A 338 -13.79 -1.80 13.36
C GLU A 338 -14.12 -2.94 14.34
N ARG A 339 -13.36 -3.04 15.44
CA ARG A 339 -13.41 -4.19 16.37
C ARG A 339 -14.31 -3.95 17.57
N ASP A 340 -14.49 -2.70 17.97
CA ASP A 340 -15.21 -2.31 19.19
C ASP A 340 -16.69 -1.95 18.94
N ALA A 341 -17.14 -2.03 17.68
CA ALA A 341 -18.51 -1.73 17.24
C ALA A 341 -19.09 -2.87 16.41
N ASP A 342 -20.42 -2.93 16.30
CA ASP A 342 -21.16 -3.85 15.41
C ASP A 342 -20.90 -3.46 13.93
N SER A 343 -19.67 -3.71 13.46
CA SER A 343 -19.28 -3.38 12.10
C SER A 343 -20.01 -4.29 11.09
N ILE A 344 -20.38 -3.72 9.95
CA ILE A 344 -21.08 -4.45 8.89
C ILE A 344 -20.06 -4.91 7.85
N SER A 345 -20.04 -6.20 7.52
CA SER A 345 -19.05 -6.79 6.61
C SER A 345 -19.63 -7.75 5.56
N ASP A 346 -20.96 -7.90 5.49
CA ASP A 346 -21.65 -8.85 4.61
C ASP A 346 -21.47 -8.56 3.10
N GLY A 347 -21.02 -7.35 2.74
CA GLY A 347 -20.67 -6.95 1.38
C GLY A 347 -19.30 -7.42 0.90
N LEU A 348 -18.41 -7.89 1.79
CA LEU A 348 -17.01 -8.23 1.46
C LEU A 348 -16.88 -9.24 0.30
N PRO A 349 -17.66 -10.34 0.23
CA PRO A 349 -17.57 -11.26 -0.90
C PRO A 349 -17.86 -10.59 -2.26
N ASN A 350 -18.83 -9.68 -2.30
CA ASN A 350 -19.19 -8.94 -3.52
C ASN A 350 -18.10 -7.92 -3.89
N LEU A 351 -17.42 -7.35 -2.90
CA LEU A 351 -16.33 -6.41 -3.14
C LEU A 351 -15.18 -7.16 -3.81
N LEU A 352 -14.78 -8.31 -3.24
CA LEU A 352 -13.75 -9.17 -3.81
C LEU A 352 -14.13 -9.65 -5.22
N ALA A 353 -15.40 -9.97 -5.48
CA ALA A 353 -15.85 -10.31 -6.83
C ALA A 353 -15.68 -9.15 -7.84
N ALA A 354 -15.81 -7.89 -7.38
CA ALA A 354 -15.69 -6.72 -8.24
C ALA A 354 -14.23 -6.31 -8.56
N ILE A 355 -13.29 -6.50 -7.62
CA ILE A 355 -11.90 -6.01 -7.77
C ILE A 355 -10.82 -7.09 -7.68
N GLY A 356 -11.17 -8.31 -7.27
CA GLY A 356 -10.22 -9.37 -6.91
C GLY A 356 -9.31 -9.82 -8.05
N SER A 357 -9.76 -9.76 -9.29
CA SER A 357 -8.96 -10.09 -10.48
C SER A 357 -7.77 -9.17 -10.73
N SER A 358 -7.72 -8.01 -10.08
CA SER A 358 -6.57 -7.10 -10.16
C SER A 358 -5.56 -7.30 -9.03
N LEU A 359 -5.91 -8.05 -7.99
CA LEU A 359 -5.12 -8.16 -6.77
C LEU A 359 -4.06 -9.27 -6.86
N LYS A 360 -2.86 -8.92 -6.42
CA LYS A 360 -1.73 -9.83 -6.21
C LYS A 360 -1.48 -10.11 -4.74
N SER A 361 -1.80 -9.16 -3.87
CA SER A 361 -1.66 -9.31 -2.42
C SER A 361 -2.93 -8.87 -1.73
N LEU A 362 -3.43 -9.70 -0.83
CA LEU A 362 -4.64 -9.42 -0.06
C LEU A 362 -4.38 -9.71 1.41
N THR A 363 -4.68 -8.74 2.28
CA THR A 363 -4.68 -8.90 3.73
C THR A 363 -6.06 -8.57 4.27
N ILE A 364 -6.68 -9.50 4.99
CA ILE A 364 -8.00 -9.29 5.61
C ILE A 364 -7.89 -9.58 7.10
N ASP A 365 -8.39 -8.64 7.91
CA ASP A 365 -8.73 -8.92 9.29
C ASP A 365 -10.08 -9.65 9.34
N ILE A 366 -10.07 -10.88 9.81
CA ILE A 366 -11.24 -11.78 9.88
C ILE A 366 -11.89 -11.81 11.27
N SER A 367 -11.52 -10.88 12.17
CA SER A 367 -12.12 -10.78 13.50
C SER A 367 -13.65 -10.73 13.41
N GLY A 368 -14.34 -11.76 13.89
CA GLY A 368 -15.81 -11.83 13.88
C GLY A 368 -16.47 -12.05 12.52
N ILE A 369 -15.72 -12.46 11.49
CA ILE A 369 -16.25 -12.69 10.12
C ILE A 369 -16.11 -14.17 9.75
N ASP A 370 -17.22 -14.81 9.40
CA ASP A 370 -17.22 -16.15 8.79
C ASP A 370 -16.85 -16.03 7.29
N MET A 371 -15.70 -16.58 6.90
CA MET A 371 -15.19 -16.47 5.53
C MET A 371 -14.72 -17.82 4.96
N ASP A 372 -15.29 -18.21 3.82
CA ASP A 372 -14.74 -19.28 2.99
C ASP A 372 -13.50 -18.78 2.23
N VAL A 373 -12.32 -19.23 2.62
CA VAL A 373 -11.05 -18.92 1.92
C VAL A 373 -11.09 -19.31 0.45
N ASN A 374 -11.81 -20.37 0.09
CA ASN A 374 -11.94 -20.76 -1.31
C ASN A 374 -12.78 -19.76 -2.10
N ALA A 375 -13.76 -19.10 -1.47
CA ALA A 375 -14.48 -18.00 -2.10
C ALA A 375 -13.56 -16.80 -2.38
N ILE A 376 -12.66 -16.47 -1.45
CA ILE A 376 -11.64 -15.42 -1.65
C ILE A 376 -10.75 -15.76 -2.85
N VAL A 377 -10.20 -16.97 -2.88
CA VAL A 377 -9.31 -17.44 -3.94
C VAL A 377 -10.02 -17.47 -5.31
N ARG A 378 -11.29 -17.90 -5.35
CA ARG A 378 -12.10 -17.88 -6.59
C ARG A 378 -12.32 -16.47 -7.13
N ASN A 379 -12.54 -15.50 -6.24
CA ASN A 379 -12.73 -14.10 -6.63
C ASN A 379 -11.41 -13.38 -6.96
N CYS A 380 -10.29 -13.86 -6.42
CA CYS A 380 -8.97 -13.25 -6.58
C CYS A 380 -7.98 -14.27 -7.20
N PRO A 381 -8.13 -14.61 -8.49
CA PRO A 381 -7.37 -15.70 -9.12
C PRO A 381 -5.87 -15.41 -9.24
N ASP A 382 -5.48 -14.14 -9.32
CA ASP A 382 -4.09 -13.71 -9.55
C ASP A 382 -3.31 -13.43 -8.25
N LEU A 383 -3.85 -13.82 -7.08
CA LEU A 383 -3.18 -13.64 -5.80
C LEU A 383 -1.86 -14.42 -5.74
N GLU A 384 -0.79 -13.71 -5.41
CA GLU A 384 0.51 -14.26 -5.06
C GLU A 384 0.64 -14.46 -3.53
N GLU A 385 -0.02 -13.61 -2.73
CA GLU A 385 -0.02 -13.65 -1.26
C GLU A 385 -1.43 -13.37 -0.70
N LEU A 386 -1.84 -14.16 0.30
CA LEU A 386 -3.06 -13.94 1.08
C LEU A 386 -2.73 -14.01 2.57
N SER A 387 -3.02 -12.96 3.32
CA SER A 387 -2.90 -12.91 4.78
C SER A 387 -4.27 -12.78 5.42
N LEU A 388 -4.61 -13.70 6.30
CA LEU A 388 -5.81 -13.67 7.13
C LEU A 388 -5.37 -13.53 8.58
N GLY A 389 -5.76 -12.45 9.24
CA GLY A 389 -5.35 -12.16 10.62
C GLY A 389 -6.52 -11.74 11.49
N GLY A 390 -6.31 -11.67 12.80
CA GLY A 390 -7.38 -11.32 13.75
C GLY A 390 -8.36 -12.45 14.03
N GLY A 391 -8.09 -13.67 13.53
CA GLY A 391 -8.88 -14.84 13.92
C GLY A 391 -8.72 -15.16 15.40
N ASP A 392 -9.76 -15.73 16.01
CA ASP A 392 -9.80 -16.03 17.45
C ASP A 392 -8.66 -16.97 17.87
N MET A 393 -8.37 -17.98 17.05
CA MET A 393 -7.37 -19.01 17.32
C MET A 393 -6.07 -18.85 16.52
N MET A 394 -6.08 -18.18 15.35
CA MET A 394 -4.92 -18.14 14.47
C MET A 394 -4.89 -16.98 13.47
N ASP A 395 -3.66 -16.59 13.08
CA ASP A 395 -3.39 -15.79 11.88
C ASP A 395 -2.61 -16.65 10.88
N VAL A 396 -2.99 -16.61 9.60
CA VAL A 396 -2.37 -17.44 8.55
C VAL A 396 -1.98 -16.58 7.36
N ARG A 397 -0.80 -16.85 6.80
CA ARG A 397 -0.34 -16.28 5.54
C ARG A 397 -0.03 -17.37 4.53
N PHE A 398 -0.71 -17.30 3.40
CA PHE A 398 -0.51 -18.15 2.23
C PHE A 398 0.37 -17.47 1.19
N ASN A 399 1.15 -18.27 0.47
CA ASN A 399 1.86 -17.82 -0.72
C ASN A 399 1.56 -18.79 -1.88
N PHE A 400 1.08 -18.22 -2.99
CA PHE A 400 0.65 -18.94 -4.18
C PHE A 400 1.62 -18.77 -5.35
N SER A 401 2.73 -18.03 -5.18
CA SER A 401 3.69 -17.72 -6.25
C SER A 401 4.21 -18.97 -6.98
N VAL A 402 4.30 -20.13 -6.32
CA VAL A 402 4.73 -21.40 -6.93
C VAL A 402 3.71 -21.95 -7.94
N TYR A 403 2.41 -21.74 -7.69
CA TYR A 403 1.34 -22.16 -8.61
C TYR A 403 1.33 -21.27 -9.84
N HIS A 404 1.41 -19.96 -9.65
CA HIS A 404 1.52 -18.98 -10.74
C HIS A 404 2.77 -19.17 -11.59
N ALA A 405 3.93 -19.44 -10.98
CA ALA A 405 5.16 -19.73 -11.71
C ALA A 405 5.06 -20.99 -12.60
N LYS A 406 4.10 -21.89 -12.30
CA LYS A 406 3.82 -23.11 -13.08
C LYS A 406 2.58 -22.97 -13.98
N ASN A 407 1.95 -21.81 -14.03
CA ASN A 407 0.66 -21.58 -14.69
C ASN A 407 -0.42 -22.58 -14.22
N LEU A 408 -0.43 -22.89 -12.93
CA LEU A 408 -1.44 -23.77 -12.30
C LEU A 408 -2.44 -22.91 -11.52
N PRO A 409 -3.73 -23.31 -11.49
CA PRO A 409 -4.72 -22.65 -10.63
C PRO A 409 -4.37 -22.85 -9.16
N ILE A 410 -4.81 -21.90 -8.33
CA ILE A 410 -4.72 -22.03 -6.87
C ILE A 410 -5.64 -23.19 -6.44
N PRO A 411 -5.13 -24.15 -5.65
CA PRO A 411 -5.90 -25.32 -5.22
C PRO A 411 -6.92 -24.94 -4.14
N ASP A 412 -7.94 -25.78 -3.97
CA ASP A 412 -8.85 -25.67 -2.83
C ASP A 412 -8.09 -25.90 -1.51
N LEU A 413 -8.35 -25.01 -0.56
CA LEU A 413 -7.77 -24.95 0.77
C LEU A 413 -8.86 -25.33 1.78
N THR A 414 -8.79 -26.56 2.30
CA THR A 414 -9.64 -27.02 3.41
C THR A 414 -8.89 -26.78 4.72
N LEU A 415 -9.34 -25.78 5.48
CA LEU A 415 -8.79 -25.41 6.77
C LEU A 415 -9.89 -25.40 7.82
N ASP A 416 -9.59 -25.97 8.98
CA ASP A 416 -10.41 -25.81 10.18
C ASP A 416 -9.80 -24.66 11.00
N TRP A 417 -10.52 -23.54 11.08
CA TRP A 417 -10.07 -22.31 11.74
C TRP A 417 -10.17 -22.38 13.26
N ASP A 418 -10.96 -23.31 13.78
CA ASP A 418 -11.25 -23.42 15.21
C ASP A 418 -10.54 -24.61 15.87
N ASP A 419 -9.99 -25.53 15.08
CA ASP A 419 -9.24 -26.69 15.57
C ASP A 419 -7.75 -26.67 15.17
N ILE A 420 -6.92 -26.23 16.11
CA ILE A 420 -5.45 -26.18 15.99
C ILE A 420 -4.85 -27.57 15.77
N VAL A 421 -5.43 -28.63 16.36
CA VAL A 421 -4.94 -30.00 16.19
C VAL A 421 -5.24 -30.49 14.77
N ALA A 422 -6.46 -30.25 14.26
CA ALA A 422 -6.82 -30.57 12.88
C ALA A 422 -5.96 -29.81 11.86
N LEU A 423 -5.70 -28.52 12.10
CA LEU A 423 -4.77 -27.73 11.30
C LEU A 423 -3.37 -28.33 11.30
N ALA A 424 -2.81 -28.60 12.49
CA ALA A 424 -1.47 -29.15 12.62
C ALA A 424 -1.34 -30.49 11.88
N ASN A 425 -2.34 -31.37 11.99
CA ASN A 425 -2.39 -32.63 11.26
C ASN A 425 -2.45 -32.43 9.74
N THR A 426 -3.17 -31.41 9.26
CA THR A 426 -3.22 -31.07 7.82
C THR A 426 -1.87 -30.57 7.31
N LEU A 427 -1.12 -29.83 8.13
CA LEU A 427 0.22 -29.32 7.82
C LEU A 427 1.33 -30.37 7.86
N VAL A 428 1.09 -31.53 8.49
CA VAL A 428 1.99 -32.71 8.47
C VAL A 428 1.97 -33.39 7.09
N ILE A 429 0.83 -33.37 6.40
CA ILE A 429 0.63 -34.09 5.13
C ILE A 429 1.44 -33.40 4.03
N ALA A 430 2.54 -34.02 3.60
CA ALA A 430 3.48 -33.44 2.64
C ALA A 430 2.84 -33.02 1.31
N ASP A 431 1.80 -33.72 0.87
CA ASP A 431 1.10 -33.43 -0.38
C ASP A 431 -0.12 -32.52 -0.24
N SER A 432 -0.48 -32.11 0.98
CA SER A 432 -1.58 -31.18 1.22
C SER A 432 -1.31 -29.83 0.55
N PRO A 433 -2.27 -29.29 -0.23
CA PRO A 433 -2.20 -27.92 -0.74
C PRO A 433 -1.94 -26.90 0.36
N VAL A 434 -2.61 -27.04 1.50
CA VAL A 434 -2.48 -26.15 2.65
C VAL A 434 -1.03 -26.17 3.18
N ALA A 435 -0.44 -27.36 3.34
CA ALA A 435 0.94 -27.48 3.82
C ALA A 435 1.96 -26.81 2.87
N LYS A 436 1.70 -26.80 1.55
CA LYS A 436 2.58 -26.18 0.54
C LYS A 436 2.39 -24.66 0.43
N CYS A 437 1.18 -24.16 0.72
CA CYS A 437 0.82 -22.76 0.60
C CYS A 437 1.06 -21.94 1.88
N VAL A 438 0.87 -22.52 3.07
CA VAL A 438 1.03 -21.81 4.34
C VAL A 438 2.52 -21.50 4.60
N ARG A 439 2.83 -20.21 4.79
CA ARG A 439 4.21 -19.73 5.03
C ARG A 439 4.42 -19.18 6.42
N ARG A 440 3.43 -18.47 6.94
CA ARG A 440 3.45 -17.95 8.31
C ARG A 440 2.19 -18.35 9.02
N LEU A 441 2.36 -18.83 10.25
CA LEU A 441 1.29 -19.22 11.14
C LEU A 441 1.53 -18.56 12.49
N ARG A 442 0.53 -17.84 12.99
CA ARG A 442 0.44 -17.46 14.40
C ARG A 442 -0.72 -18.22 15.02
N VAL A 443 -0.51 -18.80 16.19
CA VAL A 443 -1.53 -19.53 16.93
C VAL A 443 -1.73 -18.87 18.30
N HIS A 444 -2.98 -18.60 18.64
CA HIS A 444 -3.40 -18.00 19.91
C HIS A 444 -4.02 -19.09 20.78
N LEU A 445 -3.22 -19.65 21.69
CA LEU A 445 -3.68 -20.66 22.66
C LEU A 445 -4.11 -19.95 23.96
N ILE A 446 -5.14 -19.11 23.90
CA ILE A 446 -5.60 -18.29 25.04
C ILE A 446 -7.12 -18.36 25.18
N ASP A 447 -7.64 -18.46 26.40
CA ASP A 447 -9.08 -18.67 26.65
C ASP A 447 -9.92 -17.41 26.41
N GLN A 448 -9.47 -16.23 26.86
CA GLN A 448 -10.13 -14.93 26.65
C GLN A 448 -9.12 -13.77 26.76
N TRP A 449 -9.31 -12.73 25.94
CA TRP A 449 -8.69 -11.42 26.15
C TRP A 449 -9.65 -10.57 26.99
N ALA A 450 -9.33 -10.25 28.25
CA ALA A 450 -10.13 -9.25 28.97
C ALA A 450 -9.70 -7.83 28.58
N ALA A 451 -10.65 -6.89 28.65
CA ALA A 451 -10.44 -5.46 28.40
C ALA A 451 -9.36 -4.79 29.30
N TRP A 452 -8.86 -5.49 30.32
CA TRP A 452 -7.85 -5.00 31.28
C TRP A 452 -6.63 -5.92 31.46
N GLY A 453 -6.45 -6.91 30.57
CA GLY A 453 -5.32 -7.85 30.60
C GLY A 453 -5.68 -9.30 30.24
N VAL A 454 -4.67 -10.19 30.25
CA VAL A 454 -4.83 -11.63 29.96
C VAL A 454 -5.48 -12.33 31.15
N ILE A 455 -6.62 -13.00 30.95
CA ILE A 455 -7.18 -13.92 31.96
C ILE A 455 -6.32 -15.20 31.96
N VAL A 456 -5.88 -15.60 33.15
CA VAL A 456 -5.23 -16.89 33.41
C VAL A 456 -6.15 -18.01 32.91
N ALA A 457 -5.60 -18.95 32.13
CA ALA A 457 -6.33 -20.10 31.59
C ALA A 457 -7.33 -20.69 32.62
N ASP A 458 -8.59 -20.81 32.23
CA ASP A 458 -9.53 -21.60 33.04
C ASP A 458 -8.94 -23.01 33.15
N ARG A 459 -8.98 -23.59 34.35
CA ARG A 459 -8.42 -24.92 34.61
C ARG A 459 -9.04 -25.99 33.71
N ASN A 460 -10.20 -25.72 33.12
CA ASN A 460 -10.97 -26.64 32.29
C ASN A 460 -10.43 -26.81 30.85
N ASN A 461 -9.70 -25.83 30.28
CA ASN A 461 -9.21 -25.91 28.88
C ASN A 461 -7.75 -26.37 28.73
N ARG A 462 -7.05 -26.65 29.84
CA ARG A 462 -5.64 -27.11 29.83
C ARG A 462 -5.37 -28.34 28.93
N PRO A 463 -6.23 -29.37 28.87
CA PRO A 463 -5.96 -30.54 28.03
C PRO A 463 -5.95 -30.20 26.53
N ALA A 464 -6.85 -29.32 26.08
CA ALA A 464 -6.92 -28.87 24.68
C ALA A 464 -5.68 -28.05 24.29
N PHE A 465 -5.22 -27.15 25.16
CA PHE A 465 -3.99 -26.39 24.92
C PHE A 465 -2.76 -27.30 24.80
N GLN A 466 -2.61 -28.28 25.69
CA GLN A 466 -1.49 -29.23 25.62
C GLN A 466 -1.56 -30.10 24.37
N ALA A 467 -2.76 -30.51 23.94
CA ALA A 467 -2.95 -31.25 22.70
C ALA A 467 -2.52 -30.41 21.49
N GLY A 468 -2.92 -29.13 21.43
CA GLY A 468 -2.51 -28.19 20.40
C GLY A 468 -0.98 -27.99 20.35
N LEU A 469 -0.34 -27.77 21.50
CA LEU A 469 1.13 -27.62 21.57
C LEU A 469 1.87 -28.86 21.08
N ARG A 470 1.42 -30.06 21.49
CA ARG A 470 2.01 -31.32 21.02
C ARG A 470 1.82 -31.50 19.51
N ALA A 471 0.63 -31.27 19.00
CA ALA A 471 0.34 -31.38 17.57
C ALA A 471 1.21 -30.41 16.74
N LEU A 472 1.43 -29.19 17.22
CA LEU A 472 2.32 -28.22 16.57
C LEU A 472 3.79 -28.69 16.56
N LEU A 473 4.27 -29.31 17.65
CA LEU A 473 5.62 -29.89 17.70
C LEU A 473 5.76 -31.08 16.73
N ASP A 474 4.78 -31.98 16.70
CA ASP A 474 4.74 -33.10 15.76
C ASP A 474 4.73 -32.60 14.30
N MET A 475 3.98 -31.53 14.04
CA MET A 475 3.97 -30.84 12.76
C MET A 475 5.33 -30.27 12.38
N LEU A 476 6.03 -29.57 13.29
CA LEU A 476 7.34 -28.99 13.02
C LEU A 476 8.40 -30.04 12.65
N ALA A 477 8.33 -31.24 13.24
CA ALA A 477 9.24 -32.33 12.93
C ALA A 477 9.15 -32.78 11.46
N VAL A 478 7.94 -32.78 10.90
CA VAL A 478 7.66 -33.31 9.55
C VAL A 478 7.61 -32.21 8.49
N ASN A 479 6.94 -31.10 8.77
CA ASN A 479 6.70 -30.04 7.80
C ASN A 479 8.02 -29.46 7.28
N LYS A 480 8.09 -29.13 5.99
CA LYS A 480 9.28 -28.52 5.34
C LYS A 480 8.97 -27.24 4.57
N TYR A 481 7.80 -26.64 4.79
CA TYR A 481 7.32 -25.48 4.04
C TYR A 481 7.06 -24.24 4.90
N LEU A 482 6.64 -24.45 6.15
CA LEU A 482 6.35 -23.40 7.12
C LEU A 482 7.65 -22.68 7.51
N GLU A 483 7.67 -21.38 7.24
CA GLU A 483 8.85 -20.52 7.43
C GLU A 483 8.81 -19.82 8.77
N TYR A 484 7.62 -19.50 9.27
CA TYR A 484 7.42 -18.75 10.50
C TYR A 484 6.29 -19.37 11.31
N LEU A 485 6.58 -19.71 12.57
CA LEU A 485 5.59 -20.11 13.57
C LEU A 485 5.73 -19.21 14.80
N ASP A 486 4.62 -18.63 15.25
CA ASP A 486 4.54 -17.84 16.48
C ASP A 486 3.39 -18.36 17.34
N VAL A 487 3.74 -18.94 18.49
CA VAL A 487 2.77 -19.54 19.41
C VAL A 487 2.59 -18.61 20.61
N VAL A 488 1.40 -18.04 20.73
CA VAL A 488 1.02 -17.20 21.87
C VAL A 488 0.38 -18.09 22.92
N VAL A 489 0.97 -18.16 24.11
CA VAL A 489 0.52 -19.04 25.21
C VAL A 489 0.32 -18.24 26.50
N PRO A 490 -0.56 -18.69 27.42
CA PRO A 490 -0.72 -18.05 28.72
C PRO A 490 0.50 -18.30 29.61
N PHE A 491 0.72 -17.39 30.57
CA PHE A 491 1.83 -17.46 31.51
C PHE A 491 1.95 -18.85 32.18
N GLY A 492 3.16 -19.44 32.15
CA GLY A 492 3.44 -20.76 32.75
C GLY A 492 3.53 -21.94 31.76
N HIS A 493 3.24 -21.74 30.47
CA HIS A 493 3.40 -22.78 29.44
C HIS A 493 4.76 -22.74 28.73
N PHE A 494 5.71 -21.95 29.22
CA PHE A 494 7.12 -21.94 28.78
C PHE A 494 7.86 -23.25 28.99
N ILE A 495 7.25 -24.25 29.62
CA ILE A 495 7.79 -25.60 29.69
C ILE A 495 8.09 -26.20 28.31
N TYR A 496 7.37 -25.75 27.26
CA TYR A 496 7.59 -26.18 25.87
C TYR A 496 8.62 -25.32 25.10
N LEU A 497 9.17 -24.27 25.72
CA LEU A 497 10.06 -23.30 25.04
C LEU A 497 11.25 -23.99 24.37
N GLU A 498 11.94 -24.86 25.09
CA GLU A 498 13.11 -25.55 24.56
C GLU A 498 12.75 -26.55 23.46
N ASP A 499 11.58 -27.18 23.53
CA ASP A 499 11.13 -28.10 22.49
C ASP A 499 10.83 -27.37 21.18
N PHE A 500 10.14 -26.22 21.22
CA PHE A 500 9.93 -25.39 20.03
C PHE A 500 11.23 -24.79 19.50
N ARG A 501 12.14 -24.38 20.39
CA ARG A 501 13.43 -23.79 20.02
C ARG A 501 14.33 -24.73 19.24
N ARG A 502 14.23 -26.05 19.45
CA ARG A 502 14.97 -27.06 18.66
C ARG A 502 14.66 -26.98 17.17
N HIS A 503 13.46 -26.53 16.80
CA HIS A 503 13.04 -26.37 15.40
C HIS A 503 13.34 -24.99 14.81
N HIS A 504 13.87 -24.07 15.61
CA HIS A 504 14.29 -22.75 15.15
C HIS A 504 15.58 -22.87 14.31
N MET A 505 15.65 -22.12 13.21
CA MET A 505 16.74 -22.11 12.22
C MET A 505 16.94 -23.41 11.45
N GLU A 506 15.97 -24.33 11.46
CA GLU A 506 15.99 -25.49 10.58
C GLU A 506 15.80 -25.07 9.10
N PRO A 507 16.59 -25.62 8.16
CA PRO A 507 16.43 -25.30 6.75
C PRO A 507 15.15 -25.92 6.18
N ILE A 508 14.37 -25.14 5.46
CA ILE A 508 13.13 -25.57 4.80
C ILE A 508 13.35 -25.88 3.31
N ASN A 509 12.32 -26.44 2.65
CA ASN A 509 12.34 -26.76 1.22
C ASN A 509 12.07 -25.51 0.35
N ARG A 510 12.84 -24.45 0.61
CA ARG A 510 12.86 -23.19 -0.14
C ARG A 510 14.26 -22.60 -0.08
N SER A 511 14.71 -22.04 -1.20
CA SER A 511 15.94 -21.27 -1.27
C SER A 511 15.62 -19.81 -1.55
N HIS A 512 16.44 -18.90 -1.02
CA HIS A 512 16.40 -17.49 -1.41
C HIS A 512 16.76 -17.33 -2.89
N THR A 513 16.43 -16.20 -3.49
CA THR A 513 16.99 -15.84 -4.78
C THR A 513 18.45 -15.44 -4.60
N LEU A 514 19.35 -16.02 -5.39
CA LEU A 514 20.75 -15.61 -5.40
C LEU A 514 20.83 -14.15 -5.89
N SER A 515 21.56 -13.29 -5.16
CA SER A 515 21.61 -11.84 -5.47
C SER A 515 22.16 -11.59 -6.88
N MET A 516 21.68 -10.52 -7.52
CA MET A 516 22.15 -10.15 -8.86
C MET A 516 23.65 -9.90 -8.88
N ASP A 517 24.22 -9.29 -7.84
CA ASP A 517 25.67 -9.10 -7.74
C ASP A 517 26.43 -10.42 -7.72
N THR A 518 25.94 -11.43 -7.00
CA THR A 518 26.56 -12.76 -6.96
C THR A 518 26.44 -13.45 -8.31
N LYS A 519 25.27 -13.36 -8.96
CA LYS A 519 25.06 -13.89 -10.31
C LYS A 519 26.00 -13.23 -11.32
N ILE A 520 26.12 -11.89 -11.28
CA ILE A 520 27.00 -11.11 -12.16
C ILE A 520 28.47 -11.44 -11.88
N ALA A 521 28.89 -11.51 -10.62
CA ALA A 521 30.25 -11.88 -10.24
C ALA A 521 30.62 -13.27 -10.77
N PHE A 522 29.73 -14.26 -10.60
CA PHE A 522 29.90 -15.60 -11.13
C PHE A 522 30.01 -15.61 -12.67
N LEU A 523 29.10 -14.93 -13.37
CA LEU A 523 29.13 -14.81 -14.83
C LEU A 523 30.40 -14.12 -15.33
N SER A 524 30.91 -13.11 -14.62
CA SER A 524 32.13 -12.37 -14.99
C SER A 524 33.39 -13.24 -14.92
N ALA A 525 33.45 -14.18 -13.98
CA ALA A 525 34.55 -15.14 -13.86
C ALA A 525 34.53 -16.16 -15.00
N ILE A 526 33.35 -16.55 -15.45
CA ILE A 526 33.16 -17.48 -16.57
C ILE A 526 33.49 -16.83 -17.91
N THR A 527 33.03 -15.59 -18.14
CA THR A 527 33.26 -14.87 -19.41
C THR A 527 34.69 -14.35 -19.58
N ARG A 528 35.43 -14.05 -18.49
CA ARG A 528 36.85 -13.67 -18.61
C ARG A 528 37.76 -14.79 -19.09
N ARG A 529 37.40 -16.06 -18.84
CA ARG A 529 38.21 -17.22 -19.24
C ARG A 529 38.07 -17.61 -20.71
N SER A 530 37.09 -17.05 -21.45
CA SER A 530 36.92 -17.33 -22.89
C SER A 530 37.76 -16.42 -23.80
N LYS A 531 38.30 -15.30 -23.27
CA LYS A 531 39.18 -14.38 -24.00
C LYS A 531 40.62 -14.49 -23.50
N LEU A 532 41.31 -15.59 -23.83
CA LEU A 532 42.76 -15.56 -23.88
C LEU A 532 43.18 -14.99 -25.26
N PRO A 533 44.09 -14.00 -25.31
CA PRO A 533 44.63 -13.53 -26.58
C PRO A 533 45.47 -14.63 -27.25
N GLU A 534 45.35 -14.75 -28.57
CA GLU A 534 46.20 -15.59 -29.41
C GLU A 534 47.68 -15.27 -29.14
N GLN A 535 48.33 -16.06 -28.29
CA GLN A 535 49.78 -16.02 -28.16
C GLN A 535 50.40 -16.88 -29.25
N LYS A 536 51.26 -16.23 -30.03
CA LYS A 536 52.05 -16.77 -31.13
C LYS A 536 52.62 -18.16 -30.79
N ILE A 537 52.39 -19.09 -31.71
CA ILE A 537 52.90 -20.46 -31.71
C ILE A 537 54.43 -20.44 -31.50
N GLN A 538 54.90 -20.91 -30.36
CA GLN A 538 56.26 -21.41 -30.18
C GLN A 538 56.20 -22.91 -29.98
N LYS A 539 56.71 -23.64 -30.97
CA LYS A 539 56.84 -25.10 -31.00
C LYS A 539 57.61 -25.58 -29.77
N ARG A 540 56.94 -26.28 -28.85
CA ARG A 540 57.58 -27.24 -27.94
C ARG A 540 56.63 -28.40 -27.64
N ILE A 541 56.99 -29.53 -28.26
CA ILE A 541 56.87 -30.93 -27.82
C ILE A 541 55.53 -31.32 -27.18
N SER A 542 54.77 -32.09 -27.96
CA SER A 542 53.57 -32.80 -27.56
C SER A 542 53.88 -33.80 -26.43
N THR A 543 53.27 -33.61 -25.27
CA THR A 543 52.99 -34.68 -24.31
C THR A 543 51.49 -34.86 -24.23
N ARG A 544 51.03 -36.09 -24.46
CA ARG A 544 49.63 -36.54 -24.36
C ARG A 544 49.09 -36.38 -22.93
N SER A 545 48.75 -35.16 -22.54
CA SER A 545 47.84 -34.90 -21.40
C SER A 545 47.08 -33.56 -21.53
N ALA A 546 47.04 -32.97 -22.73
CA ALA A 546 46.49 -31.63 -22.98
C ALA A 546 45.11 -31.66 -23.68
N HIS A 547 44.30 -32.69 -23.46
CA HIS A 547 42.93 -32.81 -24.02
C HIS A 547 41.85 -33.03 -22.95
N ALA A 548 42.04 -32.50 -21.74
CA ALA A 548 41.01 -32.43 -20.71
C ALA A 548 40.57 -30.98 -20.37
N THR A 549 40.82 -30.02 -21.25
CA THR A 549 40.36 -28.63 -21.06
C THR A 549 39.25 -28.29 -22.03
N ARG A 550 38.01 -28.63 -21.64
CA ARG A 550 36.73 -27.99 -22.00
C ARG A 550 35.69 -28.37 -20.91
N PRO A 551 34.63 -27.58 -20.58
CA PRO A 551 34.17 -26.32 -21.18
C PRO A 551 33.49 -25.38 -20.13
N LEU A 552 34.21 -24.56 -19.34
CA LEU A 552 33.51 -23.53 -18.55
C LEU A 552 32.90 -22.43 -19.44
N SER A 553 33.39 -22.30 -20.68
CA SER A 553 32.95 -21.31 -21.68
C SER A 553 31.66 -21.66 -22.43
N GLU A 554 31.06 -22.84 -22.17
CA GLU A 554 29.84 -23.32 -22.85
C GLU A 554 28.75 -23.74 -21.85
N LEU A 555 28.77 -23.22 -20.61
CA LEU A 555 27.65 -23.45 -19.69
C LEU A 555 26.40 -22.80 -20.28
N ASN A 556 25.46 -23.63 -20.74
CA ASN A 556 24.19 -23.16 -21.23
C ASN A 556 23.37 -22.54 -20.09
N GLN A 557 22.34 -21.76 -20.46
CA GLN A 557 21.50 -21.05 -19.50
C GLN A 557 20.86 -21.98 -18.45
N ASN A 558 20.53 -23.22 -18.82
CA ASN A 558 19.93 -24.19 -17.92
C ASN A 558 20.92 -24.67 -16.84
N VAL A 559 22.18 -24.91 -17.20
CA VAL A 559 23.22 -25.29 -16.23
C VAL A 559 23.55 -24.13 -15.30
N ILE A 560 23.64 -22.91 -15.83
CA ILE A 560 23.86 -21.71 -15.00
C ILE A 560 22.69 -21.51 -14.02
N SER A 561 21.45 -21.68 -14.48
CA SER A 561 20.25 -21.62 -13.63
C SER A 561 20.29 -22.67 -12.51
N ALA A 562 20.67 -23.91 -12.84
CA ALA A 562 20.82 -24.99 -11.86
C ALA A 562 21.91 -24.68 -10.82
N ILE A 563 23.06 -24.11 -11.23
CA ILE A 563 24.12 -23.69 -10.32
C ILE A 563 23.63 -22.59 -9.37
N PHE A 564 22.90 -21.59 -9.89
CA PHE A 564 22.34 -20.55 -9.06
C PHE A 564 21.28 -21.06 -8.08
N ALA A 565 20.43 -21.99 -8.51
CA ALA A 565 19.45 -22.63 -7.65
C ALA A 565 20.12 -23.48 -6.55
N PHE A 566 21.23 -24.14 -6.87
CA PHE A 566 22.00 -24.93 -5.90
C PHE A 566 22.78 -24.05 -4.90
N ALA A 567 23.38 -22.96 -5.37
CA ALA A 567 24.18 -22.04 -4.55
C ALA A 567 23.32 -21.09 -3.69
N ALA A 568 22.03 -20.97 -4.01
CA ALA A 568 21.10 -20.14 -3.26
C ALA A 568 20.98 -20.64 -1.80
N PRO A 569 21.17 -19.77 -0.80
CA PRO A 569 21.04 -20.15 0.60
C PRO A 569 19.61 -20.59 0.88
N ARG A 570 19.46 -21.66 1.66
CA ARG A 570 18.13 -22.12 2.10
C ARG A 570 17.53 -21.12 3.08
N VAL A 571 16.22 -20.96 3.00
CA VAL A 571 15.46 -20.22 4.01
C VAL A 571 15.53 -21.01 5.31
N LEU A 572 15.75 -20.31 6.42
CA LEU A 572 15.79 -20.88 7.76
C LEU A 572 14.47 -20.59 8.47
N ARG A 573 13.86 -21.63 9.04
CA ARG A 573 12.61 -21.53 9.78
C ARG A 573 12.79 -20.66 11.02
N GLN A 574 11.80 -19.84 11.31
CA GLN A 574 11.71 -19.08 12.54
C GLN A 574 10.56 -19.62 13.38
N VAL A 575 10.89 -20.14 14.57
CA VAL A 575 9.92 -20.61 15.56
C VAL A 575 10.03 -19.76 16.80
N TYR A 576 8.89 -19.24 17.27
CA TYR A 576 8.77 -18.43 18.48
C TYR A 576 7.61 -18.93 19.34
N ILE A 577 7.79 -18.82 20.65
CA ILE A 577 6.75 -18.96 21.65
C ILE A 577 6.84 -17.74 22.56
N ARG A 578 5.73 -17.08 22.83
CA ARG A 578 5.72 -15.83 23.61
C ARG A 578 4.46 -15.70 24.45
N ASP A 579 4.59 -14.88 25.48
CA ASP A 579 3.43 -14.40 26.23
C ASP A 579 2.54 -13.54 25.31
N PRO A 580 1.24 -13.43 25.63
CA PRO A 580 0.36 -12.52 24.93
C PRO A 580 0.87 -11.08 25.15
N PRO A 581 0.85 -10.23 24.12
CA PRO A 581 1.30 -8.86 24.27
C PRO A 581 0.47 -8.14 25.35
N GLN A 582 1.11 -7.34 26.20
CA GLN A 582 0.43 -6.56 27.26
C GLN A 582 -0.59 -5.56 26.71
N ASP A 583 -0.43 -5.14 25.45
CA ASP A 583 -1.39 -4.31 24.71
C ASP A 583 -1.74 -4.98 23.37
N ARG A 584 -3.03 -4.95 23.01
CA ARG A 584 -3.57 -5.44 21.73
C ARG A 584 -3.14 -4.58 20.52
N TRP A 585 -2.36 -3.51 20.74
CA TRP A 585 -1.98 -2.52 19.73
C TRP A 585 -0.48 -2.55 19.42
N GLY A 586 -0.16 -2.65 18.14
CA GLY A 586 1.11 -2.18 17.61
C GLY A 586 1.91 -3.21 16.83
N ASN A 587 1.78 -3.13 15.50
CA ASN A 587 2.91 -2.91 14.60
C ASN A 587 4.29 -3.08 15.26
N ARG A 588 4.82 -4.29 15.27
CA ARG A 588 6.27 -4.47 15.18
C ARG A 588 6.58 -4.71 13.72
N LYS A 589 7.26 -3.72 13.15
CA LYS A 589 7.85 -3.72 11.81
C LYS A 589 8.61 -5.02 11.54
#